data_AF-A0AAD7NTX8-F1
#
_entry.id   AF-A0AAD7NTX8-F1
#
_cell.length_a   1.000
_cell.length_b   1.000
_cell.length_c   1.000
_cell.angle_alpha   90.00
_cell.angle_beta   90.00
_cell.angle_gamma   90.00
#
_symmetry.space_group_name_H-M   'P 1'
#
loop_
_entity.id
_entity.type
_entity.pdbx_description
1 polymer ?
#
loop_
_entity_poly.entity_id
_entity_poly.type
_entity_poly.pdbx_seq_one_letter_code
_entity_poly.pdbx_strand_id
1 'polypeptide(L)'
;MPIYFDPHSRMPFYRSSNVMAYSIFPTAGLQVLIASIHFLGVTILTFFFSRRLLGEDLNSKQVWAWLTWTRICALLVFMDSYLFMFSSGLLIFSVGLERDTNACAAGIYLCVSFYTTSKVLIYAFLSEKVYIVWDTGRSRFRSPVYLICAGTVLLYLGIIILLVWGRIAEFRQGDGACVIGLKPTASLPLLAYDLYINILLTGLFLWPVFRSTHSSARLRRVAIRTLVASGVALTTSTVNIAVLAVLDGRELGWVCLTCCGTDVIFNAAAVFWVTSRTSQDSHSASGATRSNAIRAANVHIQPGEPTPRV
;
A
#
# COMPACT_ATOMS: atom_id res chain seq x y z
N MET A 1 -52.64 4.03 -37.06
CA MET A 1 -51.96 2.73 -37.30
C MET A 1 -52.18 2.39 -38.77
N PRO A 2 -51.17 2.49 -39.65
CA PRO A 2 -51.17 1.75 -40.89
C PRO A 2 -50.02 0.73 -40.88
N ILE A 3 -50.36 -0.51 -41.22
CA ILE A 3 -49.43 -1.62 -41.39
C ILE A 3 -49.06 -1.65 -42.89
N TYR A 4 -47.78 -1.50 -43.21
CA TYR A 4 -47.27 -1.77 -44.55
C TYR A 4 -46.72 -3.19 -44.59
N PHE A 5 -47.24 -4.00 -45.51
CA PHE A 5 -46.79 -5.37 -45.78
C PHE A 5 -45.79 -5.34 -46.94
N ASP A 6 -44.58 -5.84 -46.73
CA ASP A 6 -43.62 -6.20 -47.78
C ASP A 6 -43.72 -7.72 -48.01
N PRO A 7 -44.03 -8.21 -49.22
CA PRO A 7 -44.37 -9.61 -49.44
C PRO A 7 -43.18 -10.56 -49.71
N HIS A 8 -41.91 -10.14 -49.54
CA HIS A 8 -40.78 -10.94 -50.03
C HIS A 8 -39.70 -11.41 -49.04
N SER A 9 -39.86 -11.28 -47.73
CA SER A 9 -38.87 -11.79 -46.75
C SER A 9 -39.48 -12.79 -45.75
N ARG A 10 -39.17 -14.08 -45.94
CA ARG A 10 -39.42 -15.14 -44.96
C ARG A 10 -38.42 -15.01 -43.81
N MET A 11 -38.68 -14.11 -42.87
CA MET A 11 -38.32 -14.23 -41.45
C MET A 11 -38.85 -12.99 -40.72
N PRO A 12 -39.64 -13.12 -39.64
CA PRO A 12 -40.09 -11.97 -38.89
C PRO A 12 -38.87 -11.29 -38.23
N PHE A 13 -38.58 -10.07 -38.65
CA PHE A 13 -37.65 -9.18 -37.99
C PHE A 13 -38.26 -8.76 -36.64
N TYR A 14 -38.00 -9.54 -35.59
CA TYR A 14 -38.28 -9.12 -34.22
C TYR A 14 -37.27 -8.03 -33.88
N ARG A 15 -37.62 -6.76 -34.13
CA ARG A 15 -36.90 -5.63 -33.56
C ARG A 15 -37.11 -5.66 -32.06
N SER A 16 -36.31 -6.48 -31.38
CA SER A 16 -36.20 -6.48 -29.93
C SER A 16 -35.54 -5.17 -29.55
N SER A 17 -36.35 -4.18 -29.18
CA SER A 17 -35.93 -3.01 -28.42
C SER A 17 -35.57 -3.42 -26.99
N ASN A 18 -34.68 -4.40 -26.85
CA ASN A 18 -33.99 -4.76 -25.62
C ASN A 18 -32.51 -4.53 -25.89
N VAL A 19 -32.09 -3.27 -25.88
CA VAL A 19 -30.71 -2.96 -25.48
C VAL A 19 -30.67 -3.32 -24.00
N MET A 20 -30.45 -4.60 -23.73
CA MET A 20 -30.15 -5.10 -22.40
C MET A 20 -28.87 -4.36 -22.01
N ALA A 21 -29.01 -3.37 -21.12
CA ALA A 21 -27.88 -2.65 -20.56
C ALA A 21 -26.99 -3.70 -19.90
N TYR A 22 -25.90 -4.07 -20.58
CA TYR A 22 -24.92 -5.00 -20.05
C TYR A 22 -24.23 -4.30 -18.89
N SER A 23 -24.70 -4.56 -17.67
CA SER A 23 -24.09 -4.01 -16.48
C SER A 23 -22.77 -4.75 -16.23
N ILE A 24 -21.67 -4.01 -16.26
CA ILE A 24 -20.29 -4.41 -15.86
C ILE A 24 -20.27 -5.26 -14.58
N PHE A 25 -21.24 -4.99 -13.71
CA PHE A 25 -21.40 -5.63 -12.42
C PHE A 25 -22.62 -6.55 -12.41
N PRO A 26 -22.50 -7.76 -11.80
CA PRO A 26 -23.62 -8.68 -11.65
C PRO A 26 -24.76 -8.10 -10.79
N THR A 27 -24.48 -7.14 -9.91
CA THR A 27 -25.49 -6.44 -9.10
C THR A 27 -25.13 -4.97 -8.92
N ALA A 28 -26.15 -4.11 -8.79
CA ALA A 28 -25.96 -2.70 -8.47
C ALA A 28 -25.26 -2.49 -7.12
N GLY A 29 -25.48 -3.38 -6.14
CA GLY A 29 -24.80 -3.34 -4.85
C GLY A 29 -23.28 -3.51 -4.99
N LEU A 30 -22.82 -4.40 -5.87
CA LEU A 30 -21.39 -4.59 -6.11
C LEU A 30 -20.75 -3.37 -6.79
N GLN A 31 -21.47 -2.76 -7.74
CA GLN A 31 -21.02 -1.51 -8.36
C GLN A 31 -20.82 -0.40 -7.33
N VAL A 32 -21.79 -0.21 -6.44
CA VAL A 32 -21.73 0.79 -5.36
C VAL A 32 -20.59 0.46 -4.40
N LEU A 33 -20.38 -0.80 -4.05
CA LEU A 33 -19.27 -1.23 -3.19
C LEU A 33 -17.92 -0.88 -3.82
N ILE A 34 -17.69 -1.23 -5.08
CA ILE A 34 -16.43 -0.98 -5.77
C ILE A 34 -16.20 0.52 -5.93
N ALA A 35 -17.24 1.28 -6.27
CA ALA A 35 -17.16 2.73 -6.34
C ALA A 35 -16.78 3.32 -4.98
N SER A 36 -17.41 2.85 -3.90
CA SER A 36 -17.11 3.27 -2.53
C SER A 36 -15.66 2.97 -2.16
N ILE A 37 -15.14 1.78 -2.49
CA ILE A 37 -13.73 1.42 -2.25
C ILE A 37 -12.79 2.39 -2.97
N HIS A 38 -13.07 2.74 -4.23
CA HIS A 38 -12.24 3.67 -4.98
C HIS A 38 -12.28 5.09 -4.42
N PHE A 39 -13.47 5.64 -4.17
CA PHE A 39 -13.60 7.01 -3.63
C PHE A 39 -13.05 7.15 -2.21
N LEU A 40 -13.33 6.19 -1.33
CA LEU A 40 -12.77 6.17 0.02
C LEU A 40 -11.26 5.97 -0.04
N GLY A 41 -10.77 5.07 -0.90
CA GLY A 41 -9.35 4.82 -1.10
C GLY A 41 -8.59 6.07 -1.49
N VAL A 42 -9.04 6.78 -2.53
CA VAL A 42 -8.44 8.04 -2.97
C VAL A 42 -8.47 9.09 -1.85
N THR A 43 -9.57 9.19 -1.11
CA THR A 43 -9.70 10.15 0.00
C THR A 43 -8.73 9.84 1.14
N ILE A 44 -8.63 8.58 1.56
CA ILE A 44 -7.73 8.12 2.62
C ILE A 44 -6.26 8.33 2.22
N LEU A 45 -5.89 7.98 0.98
CA LEU A 45 -4.54 8.13 0.48
C LEU A 45 -4.13 9.60 0.35
N THR A 46 -5.05 10.45 -0.12
CA THR A 46 -4.85 11.90 -0.14
C THR A 46 -4.63 12.43 1.27
N PHE A 47 -5.43 11.99 2.25
CA PHE A 47 -5.25 12.36 3.65
C PHE A 47 -3.87 11.93 4.20
N PHE A 48 -3.42 10.70 3.93
CA PHE A 48 -2.09 10.24 4.34
C PHE A 48 -0.97 11.07 3.72
N PHE A 49 -1.07 11.34 2.42
CA PHE A 49 -0.11 12.13 1.68
C PHE A 49 -0.05 13.58 2.18
N SER A 50 -1.21 14.26 2.28
CA SER A 50 -1.30 15.64 2.77
C SER A 50 -0.79 15.78 4.21
N ARG A 51 -1.15 14.85 5.12
CA ARG A 51 -0.63 14.89 6.49
C ARG A 51 0.87 14.71 6.58
N ARG A 52 1.45 13.94 5.65
CA ARG A 52 2.89 13.70 5.64
C ARG A 52 3.65 14.87 5.04
N LEU A 53 3.10 15.49 4.00
CA LEU A 53 3.66 16.71 3.38
C LEU A 53 3.56 17.94 4.30
N LEU A 54 2.42 18.17 4.95
CA LEU A 54 2.21 19.33 5.84
C LEU A 54 3.04 19.26 7.13
N GLY A 55 3.56 18.08 7.47
CA GLY A 55 4.53 17.94 8.56
C GLY A 55 5.94 18.40 8.21
N GLU A 56 6.19 18.82 6.97
CA GLU A 56 7.49 19.27 6.48
C GLU A 56 7.44 20.76 6.12
N ASP A 57 8.24 21.59 6.81
CA ASP A 57 8.57 22.94 6.34
C ASP A 57 9.49 22.81 5.10
N LEU A 58 8.89 22.55 3.94
CA LEU A 58 9.55 22.27 2.66
C LEU A 58 10.43 23.41 2.13
N ASN A 59 10.43 24.58 2.79
CA ASN A 59 11.06 25.81 2.33
C ASN A 59 12.52 25.98 2.80
N SER A 60 13.04 25.11 3.68
CA SER A 60 14.46 25.15 4.06
C SER A 60 15.24 24.11 3.24
N LYS A 61 16.08 24.57 2.30
CA LYS A 61 17.01 23.72 1.51
C LYS A 61 17.89 22.80 2.36
N GLN A 62 18.02 23.09 3.65
CA GLN A 62 18.73 22.26 4.62
C GLN A 62 17.97 20.97 4.98
N VAL A 63 16.64 20.95 4.91
CA VAL A 63 15.79 19.79 5.28
C VAL A 63 15.86 18.68 4.22
N TRP A 64 15.99 19.03 2.94
CA TRP A 64 16.15 18.06 1.84
C TRP A 64 17.45 17.24 1.98
N ALA A 65 18.52 17.83 2.53
CA ALA A 65 19.78 17.13 2.79
C ALA A 65 19.72 16.11 3.94
N TRP A 66 18.70 16.20 4.81
CA TRP A 66 18.49 15.33 5.97
C TRP A 66 17.18 14.53 5.92
N LEU A 67 16.48 14.53 4.78
CA LEU A 67 15.30 13.69 4.61
C LEU A 67 15.72 12.22 4.72
N THR A 68 15.43 11.60 5.87
CA THR A 68 15.68 10.18 6.10
C THR A 68 15.03 9.38 4.98
N TRP A 69 15.79 8.51 4.30
CA TRP A 69 15.36 7.67 3.17
C TRP A 69 13.98 7.01 3.41
N THR A 70 13.73 6.58 4.65
CA THR A 70 12.43 6.07 5.13
C THR A 70 11.22 6.99 4.84
N ARG A 71 11.39 8.31 4.95
CA ARG A 71 10.31 9.29 4.70
C ARG A 71 10.02 9.41 3.21
N ILE A 72 11.06 9.44 2.38
CA ILE A 72 10.92 9.46 0.91
C ILE A 72 10.18 8.21 0.46
N CYS A 73 10.58 7.02 0.92
CA CYS A 73 9.88 5.77 0.60
C CYS A 73 8.41 5.82 1.03
N ALA A 74 8.10 6.32 2.23
CA ALA A 74 6.70 6.42 2.69
C ALA A 74 5.87 7.37 1.81
N LEU A 75 6.41 8.54 1.44
CA LEU A 75 5.74 9.48 0.53
C LEU A 75 5.51 8.87 -0.85
N LEU A 76 6.51 8.15 -1.38
CA LEU A 76 6.40 7.44 -2.65
C LEU A 76 5.33 6.34 -2.58
N VAL A 77 5.23 5.58 -1.48
CA VAL A 77 4.16 4.57 -1.31
C VAL A 77 2.78 5.23 -1.38
N PHE A 78 2.58 6.37 -0.72
CA PHE A 78 1.29 7.07 -0.76
C PHE A 78 0.97 7.62 -2.15
N MET A 79 1.95 8.19 -2.84
CA MET A 79 1.79 8.71 -4.20
C MET A 79 1.48 7.58 -5.19
N ASP A 80 2.25 6.48 -5.14
CA ASP A 80 2.06 5.29 -5.98
C ASP A 80 0.66 4.69 -5.79
N SER A 81 0.25 4.50 -4.53
CA SER A 81 -1.08 4.00 -4.19
C SER A 81 -2.19 4.94 -4.68
N TYR A 82 -2.01 6.27 -4.54
CA TYR A 82 -2.98 7.26 -5.02
C TYR A 82 -3.15 7.19 -6.53
N LEU A 83 -2.04 7.18 -7.27
CA LEU A 83 -2.04 7.08 -8.73
C LEU A 83 -2.72 5.79 -9.17
N PHE A 84 -2.44 4.68 -8.50
CA PHE A 84 -3.10 3.42 -8.83
C PHE A 84 -4.62 3.47 -8.62
N MET A 85 -5.09 3.93 -7.45
CA MET A 85 -6.52 4.03 -7.15
C MET A 85 -7.25 5.00 -8.09
N PHE A 86 -6.60 6.11 -8.44
CA PHE A 86 -7.15 7.08 -9.37
C PHE A 86 -7.23 6.53 -10.79
N SER A 87 -6.14 5.96 -11.32
CA SER A 87 -6.08 5.40 -12.68
C SER A 87 -6.98 4.17 -12.85
N SER A 88 -7.03 3.27 -11.86
CA SER A 88 -7.93 2.11 -11.90
C SER A 88 -9.40 2.52 -11.83
N GLY A 89 -9.74 3.51 -10.99
CA GLY A 89 -11.09 4.08 -10.94
C GLY A 89 -11.52 4.70 -12.26
N LEU A 90 -10.64 5.46 -12.93
CA LEU A 90 -10.91 5.99 -14.27
C LEU A 90 -11.12 4.87 -15.30
N LEU A 91 -10.31 3.82 -15.25
CA LEU A 91 -10.42 2.72 -16.19
C LEU A 91 -11.73 1.93 -16.01
N ILE A 92 -12.15 1.69 -14.76
CA ILE A 92 -13.37 0.94 -14.44
C ILE A 92 -14.64 1.77 -14.71
N PHE A 93 -14.70 3.02 -14.26
CA PHE A 93 -15.94 3.81 -14.29
C PHE A 93 -16.07 4.76 -15.47
N SER A 94 -14.96 5.18 -16.08
CA SER A 94 -14.98 6.18 -17.16
C SER A 94 -14.73 5.56 -18.53
N VAL A 95 -13.57 4.90 -18.71
CA VAL A 95 -13.20 4.33 -20.02
C VAL A 95 -13.99 3.06 -20.31
N GLY A 96 -14.14 2.19 -19.30
CA GLY A 96 -14.75 0.87 -19.41
C GLY A 96 -13.73 -0.17 -19.87
N LEU A 97 -13.60 -1.25 -19.11
CA LEU A 97 -12.72 -2.37 -19.47
C LEU A 97 -13.26 -3.19 -20.64
N GLU A 98 -14.59 -3.19 -20.84
CA GLU A 98 -15.26 -3.91 -21.93
C GLU A 98 -15.22 -3.22 -23.29
N ARG A 99 -14.72 -1.97 -23.36
CA ARG A 99 -14.87 -1.17 -24.58
C ARG A 99 -13.94 -1.63 -25.70
N ASP A 100 -12.68 -1.89 -25.36
CA ASP A 100 -11.62 -2.19 -26.32
C ASP A 100 -10.56 -3.11 -25.73
N THR A 101 -9.93 -3.93 -26.58
CA THR A 101 -8.77 -4.78 -26.20
C THR A 101 -7.64 -3.96 -25.55
N ASN A 102 -7.44 -2.73 -25.99
CA ASN A 102 -6.42 -1.83 -25.45
C ASN A 102 -6.74 -1.37 -24.02
N ALA A 103 -8.02 -1.12 -23.70
CA ALA A 103 -8.45 -0.79 -22.34
C ALA A 103 -8.26 -1.98 -21.41
N CYS A 104 -8.60 -3.18 -21.87
CA CYS A 104 -8.39 -4.42 -21.11
C CYS A 104 -6.88 -4.68 -20.86
N ALA A 105 -6.03 -4.52 -21.87
CA ALA A 105 -4.58 -4.63 -21.73
C ALA A 105 -4.01 -3.56 -20.79
N ALA A 106 -4.49 -2.32 -20.87
CA ALA A 106 -4.08 -1.25 -19.95
C ALA A 106 -4.39 -1.61 -18.48
N GLY A 107 -5.51 -2.29 -18.22
CA GLY A 107 -5.88 -2.74 -16.89
C GLY A 107 -4.85 -3.67 -16.25
N ILE A 108 -4.37 -4.67 -16.98
CA ILE A 108 -3.35 -5.58 -16.44
C ILE A 108 -2.00 -4.90 -16.28
N TYR A 109 -1.61 -4.02 -17.21
CA TYR A 109 -0.38 -3.24 -17.06
C TYR A 109 -0.43 -2.31 -15.84
N LEU A 110 -1.58 -1.67 -15.59
CA LEU A 110 -1.79 -0.85 -14.41
C LEU A 110 -1.69 -1.67 -13.12
N CYS A 111 -2.44 -2.78 -12.96
CA CYS A 111 -2.29 -3.57 -11.71
C CYS A 111 -0.84 -4.08 -11.56
N VAL A 112 -0.22 -4.68 -12.58
CA VAL A 112 1.14 -5.24 -12.42
C VAL A 112 2.16 -4.15 -12.10
N SER A 113 2.13 -3.01 -12.80
CA SER A 113 3.13 -1.95 -12.60
C SER A 113 3.02 -1.32 -11.22
N PHE A 114 1.83 -0.95 -10.79
CA PHE A 114 1.63 -0.34 -9.47
C PHE A 114 1.76 -1.34 -8.33
N TYR A 115 1.31 -2.58 -8.50
CA TYR A 115 1.52 -3.64 -7.51
C TYR A 115 3.01 -3.90 -7.24
N THR A 116 3.79 -4.08 -8.31
CA THR A 116 5.24 -4.33 -8.18
C THR A 116 5.98 -3.10 -7.66
N THR A 117 5.62 -1.90 -8.11
CA THR A 117 6.23 -0.65 -7.62
C THR A 117 5.95 -0.44 -6.14
N SER A 118 4.69 -0.59 -5.70
CA SER A 118 4.30 -0.56 -4.28
C SER A 118 5.12 -1.55 -3.44
N LYS A 119 5.28 -2.79 -3.89
CA LYS A 119 6.07 -3.83 -3.18
C LYS A 119 7.55 -3.44 -3.06
N VAL A 120 8.17 -2.95 -4.13
CA VAL A 120 9.57 -2.47 -4.10
C VAL A 120 9.73 -1.35 -3.07
N LEU A 121 8.81 -0.38 -3.08
CA LEU A 121 8.85 0.76 -2.15
C LEU A 121 8.67 0.32 -0.69
N ILE A 122 7.77 -0.63 -0.43
CA ILE A 122 7.56 -1.21 0.91
C ILE A 122 8.80 -1.99 1.37
N TYR A 123 9.38 -2.84 0.52
CA TYR A 123 10.58 -3.59 0.88
C TYR A 123 11.79 -2.67 1.12
N ALA A 124 11.93 -1.60 0.34
CA ALA A 124 12.93 -0.56 0.57
C ALA A 124 12.69 0.23 1.87
N PHE A 125 11.43 0.50 2.23
CA PHE A 125 11.08 1.10 3.50
C PHE A 125 11.44 0.20 4.69
N LEU A 126 11.14 -1.10 4.58
CA LEU A 126 11.41 -2.07 5.64
C LEU A 126 12.90 -2.36 5.80
N SER A 127 13.66 -2.42 4.70
CA SER A 127 15.11 -2.61 4.77
C SER A 127 15.81 -1.46 5.50
N GLU A 128 15.38 -0.22 5.28
CA GLU A 128 15.90 0.94 6.01
C GLU A 128 15.52 0.87 7.51
N LYS A 129 14.31 0.41 7.84
CA LYS A 129 13.90 0.19 9.24
C LYS A 129 14.72 -0.90 9.92
N VAL A 130 15.00 -1.99 9.23
CA VAL A 130 15.88 -3.06 9.74
C VAL A 130 17.29 -2.50 9.95
N TYR A 131 17.83 -1.76 8.99
CA TYR A 131 19.17 -1.17 9.10
C TYR A 131 19.31 -0.29 10.34
N ILE A 132 18.34 0.61 10.61
CA ILE A 132 18.33 1.48 11.80
C ILE A 132 18.30 0.67 13.10
N VAL A 133 17.64 -0.49 13.11
CA VAL A 133 17.56 -1.36 14.31
C VAL A 133 18.87 -2.10 14.57
N TRP A 134 19.62 -2.43 13.52
CA TRP A 134 20.83 -3.25 13.62
C TRP A 134 22.12 -2.44 13.75
N ASP A 135 22.22 -1.25 13.15
CA ASP A 135 23.47 -0.51 13.10
C ASP A 135 23.22 1.00 13.07
N THR A 136 23.71 1.72 14.08
CA THR A 136 23.62 3.19 14.18
C THR A 136 24.92 3.90 13.80
N GLY A 137 25.96 3.19 13.33
CA GLY A 137 27.31 3.77 13.20
C GLY A 137 28.06 3.49 11.90
N ARG A 138 27.70 2.46 11.12
CA ARG A 138 28.36 2.19 9.82
C ARG A 138 27.65 2.90 8.67
N SER A 139 28.29 2.97 7.50
CA SER A 139 27.65 3.41 6.26
C SER A 139 26.74 2.29 5.72
N ARG A 140 25.65 2.66 5.02
CA ARG A 140 24.66 1.72 4.46
C ARG A 140 25.29 0.55 3.70
N PHE A 141 26.25 0.84 2.81
CA PHE A 141 26.93 -0.14 1.97
C PHE A 141 27.98 -1.01 2.71
N ARG A 142 28.22 -0.77 4.00
CA ARG A 142 29.09 -1.61 4.83
C ARG A 142 28.32 -2.49 5.82
N SER A 143 27.02 -2.28 5.97
CA SER A 143 26.21 -3.12 6.85
C SER A 143 25.81 -4.40 6.11
N PRO A 144 26.24 -5.59 6.59
CA PRO A 144 25.93 -6.85 5.91
C PRO A 144 24.43 -7.11 5.87
N VAL A 145 23.68 -6.66 6.89
CA VAL A 145 22.21 -6.79 6.94
C VAL A 145 21.56 -5.96 5.85
N TYR A 146 22.02 -4.71 5.65
CA TYR A 146 21.50 -3.86 4.59
C TYR A 146 21.84 -4.41 3.20
N LEU A 147 23.05 -4.94 3.00
CA LEU A 147 23.46 -5.61 1.75
C LEU A 147 22.59 -6.83 1.44
N ILE A 148 22.27 -7.66 2.43
CA ILE A 148 21.34 -8.79 2.27
C ILE A 148 19.96 -8.27 1.84
N CYS A 149 19.40 -7.30 2.57
CA CYS A 149 18.10 -6.72 2.23
C CYS A 149 18.09 -6.08 0.83
N ALA A 150 19.13 -5.33 0.47
CA ALA A 150 19.27 -4.73 -0.86
C ALA A 150 19.38 -5.79 -1.95
N GLY A 151 20.14 -6.87 -1.71
CA GLY A 151 20.21 -8.03 -2.61
C GLY A 151 18.87 -8.72 -2.79
N THR A 152 18.06 -8.86 -1.74
CA THR A 152 16.71 -9.40 -1.86
C THR A 152 15.78 -8.51 -2.67
N VAL A 153 15.81 -7.19 -2.43
CA VAL A 153 15.04 -6.23 -3.25
C VAL A 153 15.48 -6.28 -4.71
N LEU A 154 16.78 -6.47 -4.98
CA LEU A 154 17.30 -6.63 -6.34
C LEU A 154 16.79 -7.93 -6.98
N LEU A 155 16.72 -9.04 -6.24
CA LEU A 155 16.15 -10.31 -6.71
C LEU A 155 14.69 -10.15 -7.15
N TYR A 156 13.93 -9.26 -6.50
CA TYR A 156 12.56 -8.95 -6.90
C TYR A 156 12.45 -8.41 -8.33
N LEU A 157 13.49 -7.75 -8.86
CA LEU A 157 13.49 -7.31 -10.27
C LEU A 157 13.31 -8.49 -11.24
N GLY A 158 13.85 -9.67 -10.91
CA GLY A 158 13.61 -10.89 -11.68
C GLY A 158 12.13 -11.32 -11.64
N ILE A 159 11.48 -11.18 -10.48
CA ILE A 159 10.04 -11.44 -10.32
C ILE A 159 9.22 -10.46 -11.16
N ILE A 160 9.58 -9.17 -11.19
CA ILE A 160 8.91 -8.16 -12.02
C ILE A 160 8.95 -8.59 -13.50
N ILE A 161 10.10 -9.02 -14.00
CA ILE A 161 10.24 -9.50 -15.38
C ILE A 161 9.33 -10.70 -15.63
N LEU A 162 9.28 -11.66 -14.70
CA LEU A 162 8.39 -12.82 -14.80
C LEU A 162 6.90 -12.43 -14.80
N LEU A 163 6.49 -11.44 -14.01
CA LEU A 163 5.11 -10.94 -13.97
C LEU A 163 4.74 -10.24 -15.28
N VAL A 164 5.64 -9.39 -15.78
CA VAL A 164 5.47 -8.74 -17.09
C VAL A 164 5.49 -9.76 -18.20
N TRP A 165 6.16 -10.91 -18.10
CA TRP A 165 6.06 -11.91 -19.15
C TRP A 165 4.81 -12.80 -19.00
N GLY A 166 4.46 -13.16 -17.76
CA GLY A 166 3.38 -14.07 -17.40
C GLY A 166 1.99 -13.46 -17.32
N ARG A 167 1.80 -12.18 -17.68
CA ARG A 167 0.46 -11.57 -17.73
C ARG A 167 -0.46 -12.24 -18.76
N ILE A 168 -1.75 -12.22 -18.46
CA ILE A 168 -2.84 -12.65 -19.32
C ILE A 168 -3.79 -11.45 -19.47
N ALA A 169 -4.16 -11.14 -20.71
CA ALA A 169 -5.21 -10.19 -21.04
C ALA A 169 -6.01 -10.77 -22.22
N GLU A 170 -7.20 -11.26 -21.94
CA GLU A 170 -8.11 -11.85 -22.92
C GLU A 170 -9.40 -11.03 -22.95
N PHE A 171 -9.72 -10.48 -24.12
CA PHE A 171 -11.01 -9.83 -24.36
C PHE A 171 -11.98 -10.83 -24.98
N ARG A 172 -13.03 -11.20 -24.25
CA ARG A 172 -14.00 -12.18 -24.73
C ARG A 172 -15.09 -11.46 -25.52
N GLN A 173 -15.05 -11.59 -26.85
CA GLN A 173 -15.96 -10.89 -27.77
C GLN A 173 -17.44 -11.29 -27.63
N GLY A 174 -17.75 -12.41 -26.98
CA GLY A 174 -19.13 -12.90 -26.83
C GLY A 174 -19.94 -12.16 -25.76
N ASP A 175 -19.33 -11.89 -24.61
CA ASP A 175 -19.94 -11.18 -23.47
C ASP A 175 -19.34 -9.77 -23.27
N GLY A 176 -18.30 -9.40 -24.03
CA GLY A 176 -17.58 -8.15 -23.85
C GLY A 176 -16.74 -8.11 -22.56
N ALA A 177 -16.58 -9.22 -21.86
CA ALA A 177 -15.86 -9.23 -20.59
C ALA A 177 -14.34 -9.17 -20.81
N CYS A 178 -13.70 -8.28 -20.06
CA CYS A 178 -12.23 -8.24 -19.94
C CYS A 178 -11.77 -9.20 -18.85
N VAL A 179 -11.02 -10.24 -19.24
CA VAL A 179 -10.41 -11.21 -18.32
C VAL A 179 -8.92 -10.94 -18.25
N ILE A 180 -8.42 -10.66 -17.05
CA ILE A 180 -7.00 -10.42 -16.78
C ILE A 180 -6.48 -11.31 -15.68
N GLY A 181 -5.18 -11.52 -15.67
CA GLY A 181 -4.50 -12.13 -14.54
C GLY A 181 -3.08 -12.58 -14.85
N LEU A 182 -2.60 -13.58 -14.12
CA LEU A 182 -1.21 -14.01 -14.10
C LEU A 182 -1.13 -15.52 -14.23
N LYS A 183 -0.29 -16.01 -15.15
CA LYS A 183 -0.01 -17.45 -15.29
C LYS A 183 0.58 -18.01 -13.99
N PRO A 184 0.29 -19.27 -13.63
CA PRO A 184 0.92 -19.96 -12.50
C PRO A 184 2.45 -19.90 -12.51
N THR A 185 3.05 -19.89 -13.70
CA THR A 185 4.51 -19.75 -13.88
C THR A 185 5.08 -18.43 -13.36
N ALA A 186 4.26 -17.40 -13.19
CA ALA A 186 4.65 -16.09 -12.66
C ALA A 186 4.06 -15.83 -11.26
N SER A 187 2.83 -16.25 -10.99
CA SER A 187 2.18 -16.08 -9.69
C SER A 187 2.80 -16.97 -8.59
N LEU A 188 3.23 -18.19 -8.91
CA LEU A 188 3.89 -19.08 -7.92
C LEU A 188 5.26 -18.54 -7.49
N PRO A 189 6.18 -18.10 -8.39
CA PRO A 189 7.41 -17.43 -7.97
C PRO A 189 7.16 -16.16 -7.15
N LEU A 190 6.16 -15.35 -7.52
CA LEU A 190 5.78 -14.18 -6.73
C LEU A 190 5.34 -14.56 -5.32
N LEU A 191 4.47 -15.57 -5.18
CA LEU A 191 4.00 -16.04 -3.88
C LEU A 191 5.15 -16.61 -3.03
N ALA A 192 6.03 -17.41 -3.63
CA ALA A 192 7.21 -17.95 -2.95
C ALA A 192 8.15 -16.82 -2.47
N TYR A 193 8.36 -15.80 -3.30
CA TYR A 193 9.14 -14.62 -2.92
C TYR A 193 8.50 -13.84 -1.76
N ASP A 194 7.18 -13.63 -1.81
CA ASP A 194 6.42 -12.93 -0.78
C ASP A 194 6.49 -13.67 0.58
N LEU A 195 6.40 -14.99 0.58
CA LEU A 195 6.59 -15.79 1.79
C LEU A 195 8.04 -15.71 2.30
N TYR A 196 9.02 -15.84 1.39
CA TYR A 196 10.44 -15.75 1.72
C TYR A 196 10.79 -14.42 2.40
N ILE A 197 10.40 -13.29 1.81
CA ILE A 197 10.76 -11.96 2.33
C ILE A 197 10.07 -11.69 3.67
N ASN A 198 8.82 -12.16 3.85
CA ASN A 198 8.10 -12.07 5.11
C ASN A 198 8.84 -12.82 6.23
N ILE A 199 9.30 -14.05 5.96
CA ILE A 199 10.08 -14.85 6.92
C ILE A 199 11.40 -14.14 7.23
N LEU A 200 12.12 -13.67 6.20
CA LEU A 200 13.40 -12.99 6.36
C LEU A 200 13.28 -11.72 7.21
N LEU A 201 12.36 -10.81 6.86
CA LEU A 201 12.17 -9.56 7.59
C LEU A 201 11.68 -9.81 9.02
N THR A 202 10.82 -10.81 9.22
CA THR A 202 10.38 -11.21 10.55
C THR A 202 11.55 -11.67 11.41
N GLY A 203 12.41 -12.54 10.86
CA GLY A 203 13.64 -12.98 11.52
C GLY A 203 14.56 -11.81 11.85
N LEU A 204 14.78 -10.89 10.90
CA LEU A 204 15.66 -9.73 11.08
C LEU A 204 15.14 -8.73 12.11
N PHE A 205 13.82 -8.53 12.23
CA PHE A 205 13.27 -7.66 13.28
C PHE A 205 13.27 -8.31 14.66
N LEU A 206 13.06 -9.63 14.75
CA LEU A 206 13.03 -10.35 16.02
C LEU A 206 14.42 -10.67 16.59
N TRP A 207 15.41 -10.93 15.74
CA TRP A 207 16.73 -11.36 16.17
C TRP A 207 17.42 -10.38 17.15
N PRO A 208 17.49 -9.05 16.87
CA PRO A 208 18.05 -8.09 17.81
C PRO A 208 17.27 -7.99 19.12
N VAL A 209 15.96 -8.24 19.07
CA VAL A 209 15.07 -8.19 20.25
C VAL A 209 15.34 -9.36 21.18
N PHE A 210 15.60 -10.56 20.65
CA PHE A 210 15.93 -11.74 21.46
C PHE A 210 17.38 -11.77 21.93
N ARG A 211 18.33 -11.27 21.13
CA ARG A 211 19.76 -11.35 21.47
C ARG A 211 20.24 -10.24 22.40
N SER A 212 19.63 -9.05 22.35
CA SER A 212 20.15 -7.88 23.07
C SER A 212 19.36 -7.60 24.36
N THR A 213 19.97 -7.93 25.50
CA THR A 213 19.53 -7.47 26.84
C THR A 213 19.61 -5.95 27.01
N HIS A 214 20.35 -5.25 26.15
CA HIS A 214 20.62 -3.80 26.24
C HIS A 214 19.95 -2.95 25.14
N SER A 215 19.03 -3.50 24.34
CA SER A 215 18.26 -2.69 23.39
C SER A 215 17.31 -1.75 24.13
N SER A 216 17.42 -0.45 23.88
CA SER A 216 16.53 0.54 24.49
C SER A 216 15.06 0.15 24.26
N ALA A 217 14.24 0.23 25.31
CA ALA A 217 12.82 -0.15 25.26
C ALA A 217 12.06 0.59 24.14
N ARG A 218 12.53 1.80 23.79
CA ARG A 218 12.01 2.61 22.67
C ARG A 218 12.28 1.95 21.32
N LEU A 219 13.53 1.54 21.03
CA LEU A 219 13.88 0.89 19.75
C LEU A 219 13.13 -0.44 19.59
N ARG A 220 13.06 -1.24 20.66
CA ARG A 220 12.31 -2.50 20.68
C ARG A 220 10.82 -2.29 20.38
N ARG A 221 10.19 -1.27 20.96
CA ARG A 221 8.77 -0.95 20.70
C ARG A 221 8.54 -0.55 19.24
N VAL A 222 9.41 0.25 18.65
CA VAL A 222 9.33 0.65 17.24
C VAL A 222 9.52 -0.55 16.31
N ALA A 223 10.49 -1.42 16.58
CA ALA A 223 10.76 -2.63 15.81
C ALA A 223 9.56 -3.60 15.84
N ILE A 224 9.03 -3.92 17.02
CA ILE A 224 7.87 -4.83 17.16
C ILE A 224 6.63 -4.24 16.48
N ARG A 225 6.35 -2.94 16.67
CA ARG A 225 5.22 -2.28 16.01
C ARG A 225 5.35 -2.33 14.48
N THR A 226 6.55 -2.08 13.95
CA THR A 226 6.83 -2.13 12.52
C THR A 226 6.65 -3.55 12.00
N LEU A 227 7.20 -4.53 12.72
CA LEU A 227 7.08 -5.95 12.39
C LEU A 227 5.62 -6.40 12.33
N VAL A 228 4.81 -6.11 13.35
CA VAL A 228 3.41 -6.54 13.40
C VAL A 228 2.61 -5.87 12.28
N ALA A 229 2.76 -4.55 12.10
CA ALA A 229 2.03 -3.83 11.07
C ALA A 229 2.38 -4.33 9.66
N SER A 230 3.67 -4.49 9.37
CA SER A 230 4.13 -4.93 8.06
C SER A 230 3.89 -6.42 7.82
N GLY A 231 4.00 -7.26 8.85
CA GLY A 231 3.65 -8.68 8.78
C GLY A 231 2.17 -8.88 8.45
N VAL A 232 1.27 -8.16 9.14
CA VAL A 232 -0.17 -8.22 8.83
C VAL A 232 -0.47 -7.73 7.42
N ALA A 233 0.11 -6.59 7.02
CA ALA A 233 -0.13 -6.02 5.70
C ALA A 233 0.36 -6.93 4.57
N LEU A 234 1.62 -7.38 4.65
CA LEU A 234 2.22 -8.24 3.64
C LEU A 234 1.59 -9.64 3.60
N THR A 235 1.19 -10.20 4.74
CA THR A 235 0.47 -11.48 4.77
C THR A 235 -0.88 -11.36 4.11
N THR A 236 -1.61 -10.26 4.35
CA THR A 236 -2.87 -9.98 3.63
C THR A 236 -2.63 -9.93 2.12
N SER A 237 -1.57 -9.26 1.67
CA SER A 237 -1.18 -9.24 0.25
C SER A 237 -0.85 -10.63 -0.29
N THR A 238 -0.14 -11.45 0.47
CA THR A 238 0.18 -12.84 0.10
C THR A 238 -1.09 -13.67 -0.07
N VAL A 239 -2.07 -13.54 0.83
CA VAL A 239 -3.36 -14.22 0.72
C VAL A 239 -4.12 -13.77 -0.52
N ASN A 240 -4.13 -12.47 -0.83
CA ASN A 240 -4.77 -11.94 -2.04
C ASN A 240 -4.17 -12.58 -3.30
N ILE A 241 -2.84 -12.66 -3.41
CA ILE A 241 -2.17 -13.34 -4.54
C ILE A 241 -2.39 -14.84 -4.53
N ALA A 242 -2.42 -15.49 -3.36
CA ALA A 242 -2.67 -16.93 -3.25
C ALA A 242 -4.06 -17.29 -3.77
N VAL A 243 -5.09 -16.51 -3.43
CA VAL A 243 -6.45 -16.70 -3.94
C VAL A 243 -6.46 -16.58 -5.46
N LEU A 244 -5.81 -15.56 -6.02
CA LEU A 244 -5.68 -15.39 -7.48
C LEU A 244 -4.91 -16.54 -8.14
N ALA A 245 -3.91 -17.11 -7.47
CA ALA A 245 -3.12 -18.23 -7.99
C ALA A 245 -3.92 -19.55 -7.99
N VAL A 246 -4.82 -19.75 -7.01
CA VAL A 246 -5.68 -20.94 -6.92
C VAL A 246 -6.81 -20.90 -7.96
N LEU A 247 -7.28 -19.72 -8.36
CA LEU A 247 -8.35 -19.53 -9.33
C LEU A 247 -7.85 -19.55 -10.80
N ASP A 248 -6.79 -20.32 -11.10
CA ASP A 248 -6.16 -20.43 -12.43
C ASP A 248 -5.72 -19.11 -13.08
N GLY A 249 -5.62 -18.03 -12.29
CA GLY A 249 -5.13 -16.73 -12.74
C GLY A 249 -5.98 -16.05 -13.80
N ARG A 250 -7.28 -16.40 -13.91
CA ARG A 250 -8.22 -15.83 -14.87
C ARG A 250 -9.38 -15.15 -14.14
N GLU A 251 -9.29 -13.84 -13.98
CA GLU A 251 -10.30 -13.06 -13.25
C GLU A 251 -10.86 -11.92 -14.09
N LEU A 252 -12.04 -11.43 -13.70
CA LEU A 252 -12.59 -10.21 -14.29
C LEU A 252 -11.67 -9.01 -13.97
N GLY A 253 -11.45 -8.16 -14.97
CA GLY A 253 -10.55 -7.01 -14.86
C GLY A 253 -10.82 -6.12 -13.65
N TRP A 254 -12.10 -5.84 -13.38
CA TRP A 254 -12.51 -5.03 -12.24
C TRP A 254 -12.29 -5.73 -10.89
N VAL A 255 -12.36 -7.06 -10.83
CA VAL A 255 -12.08 -7.85 -9.60
C VAL A 255 -10.60 -7.72 -9.25
N CYS A 256 -9.73 -7.98 -10.22
CA CYS A 256 -8.29 -7.90 -10.05
C CYS A 256 -7.88 -6.48 -9.64
N LEU A 257 -8.29 -5.45 -10.39
CA LEU A 257 -7.97 -4.05 -10.07
C LEU A 257 -8.46 -3.63 -8.68
N THR A 258 -9.69 -4.00 -8.29
CA THR A 258 -10.23 -3.65 -6.97
C THR A 258 -9.51 -4.39 -5.84
N CYS A 259 -9.16 -5.66 -6.04
CA CYS A 259 -8.39 -6.45 -5.07
C CYS A 259 -6.98 -5.88 -4.90
N CYS A 260 -6.25 -5.63 -6.00
CA CYS A 260 -4.96 -4.94 -5.99
C CYS A 260 -5.10 -3.57 -5.29
N GLY A 261 -6.19 -2.84 -5.55
CA GLY A 261 -6.43 -1.49 -5.02
C GLY A 261 -6.61 -1.49 -3.51
N THR A 262 -7.42 -2.44 -3.04
CA THR A 262 -7.65 -2.67 -1.61
C THR A 262 -6.34 -3.04 -0.90
N ASP A 263 -5.52 -3.89 -1.53
CA ASP A 263 -4.21 -4.29 -1.00
C ASP A 263 -3.25 -3.11 -0.80
N VAL A 264 -3.14 -2.21 -1.79
CA VAL A 264 -2.27 -1.03 -1.65
C VAL A 264 -2.78 -0.05 -0.59
N ILE A 265 -4.10 0.09 -0.42
CA ILE A 265 -4.69 0.92 0.65
C ILE A 265 -4.31 0.37 2.02
N PHE A 266 -4.42 -0.95 2.23
CA PHE A 266 -4.03 -1.58 3.50
C PHE A 266 -2.54 -1.43 3.79
N ASN A 267 -1.68 -1.64 2.78
CA ASN A 267 -0.25 -1.44 2.93
C ASN A 267 0.11 0.03 3.23
N ALA A 268 -0.50 0.99 2.53
CA ALA A 268 -0.34 2.42 2.81
C ALA A 268 -0.79 2.77 4.23
N ALA A 269 -1.94 2.27 4.69
CA ALA A 269 -2.42 2.48 6.05
C ALA A 269 -1.46 1.94 7.11
N ALA A 270 -0.87 0.76 6.87
CA ALA A 270 0.15 0.19 7.75
C ALA A 270 1.41 1.07 7.82
N VAL A 271 1.91 1.56 6.67
CA VAL A 271 3.05 2.48 6.61
C VAL A 271 2.73 3.80 7.32
N PHE A 272 1.55 4.38 7.08
CA PHE A 272 1.09 5.59 7.76
C PHE A 272 1.03 5.40 9.27
N TRP A 273 0.49 4.27 9.73
CA TRP A 273 0.44 3.94 11.15
C TRP A 273 1.85 3.82 11.76
N VAL A 274 2.75 3.06 11.15
CA VAL A 274 4.12 2.87 11.65
C VAL A 274 4.88 4.20 11.73
N THR A 275 4.61 5.13 10.82
CA THR A 275 5.34 6.40 10.70
C THR A 275 4.74 7.57 11.50
N SER A 276 3.49 7.49 11.98
CA SER A 276 2.75 8.62 12.59
C SER A 276 3.04 8.93 14.06
N ARG A 277 3.92 8.18 14.76
CA ARG A 277 4.16 8.38 16.21
C ARG A 277 5.50 9.02 16.61
N THR A 278 6.38 9.37 15.67
CA THR A 278 7.62 10.07 16.03
C THR A 278 7.38 11.50 16.52
N SER A 279 6.22 12.11 16.23
CA SER A 279 5.94 13.52 16.56
C SER A 279 5.24 13.75 17.92
N GLN A 280 4.63 12.73 18.54
CA GLN A 280 3.91 12.90 19.83
C GLN A 280 4.81 12.75 21.08
N ASP A 281 5.93 12.04 20.97
CA ASP A 281 6.88 11.90 22.09
C ASP A 281 7.61 13.23 22.39
N SER A 282 7.74 14.13 21.41
CA SER A 282 8.36 15.45 21.57
C SER A 282 7.50 16.42 22.37
N HIS A 283 6.17 16.37 22.22
CA HIS A 283 5.26 17.24 22.99
C HIS A 283 5.08 16.77 24.44
N SER A 284 5.15 15.45 24.69
CA SER A 284 5.02 14.89 26.03
C SER A 284 6.29 15.12 26.87
N ALA A 285 7.47 15.07 26.26
CA ALA A 285 8.73 15.39 26.94
C ALA A 285 8.84 16.90 27.27
N SER A 286 8.37 17.78 26.39
CA SER A 286 8.40 19.23 26.63
C SER A 286 7.40 19.66 27.73
N GLY A 287 6.24 19.00 27.83
CA GLY A 287 5.27 19.21 28.91
C GLY A 287 5.78 18.75 30.29
N ALA A 288 6.47 17.62 30.35
CA ALA A 288 7.06 17.10 31.59
C ALA A 288 8.21 17.98 32.11
N THR A 289 9.07 18.48 31.23
CA THR A 289 10.16 19.39 31.59
C THR A 289 9.62 20.74 32.07
N ARG A 290 8.55 21.27 31.44
CA ARG A 290 7.92 22.54 31.84
C ARG A 290 7.17 22.40 33.17
N SER A 291 6.51 21.27 33.43
CA SER A 291 5.84 20.99 34.70
C SER A 291 6.83 20.80 35.85
N ASN A 292 7.97 20.14 35.62
CA ASN A 292 9.04 20.00 36.61
C ASN A 292 9.76 21.34 36.90
N ALA A 293 9.94 22.19 35.89
CA ALA A 293 10.51 23.53 36.09
C ALA A 293 9.58 24.45 36.90
N ILE A 294 8.27 24.40 36.66
CA ILE A 294 7.26 25.16 37.44
C ILE A 294 7.18 24.65 38.88
N ARG A 295 7.27 23.32 39.09
CA ARG A 295 7.26 22.72 40.43
C ARG A 295 8.52 23.06 41.23
N ALA A 296 9.68 23.16 40.59
CA ALA A 296 10.92 23.61 41.22
C ALA A 296 10.90 25.12 41.56
N ALA A 297 10.30 25.96 40.72
CA ALA A 297 10.14 27.38 40.98
C ALA A 297 9.20 27.67 42.18
N ASN A 298 8.14 26.87 42.36
CA ASN A 298 7.21 27.02 43.48
C ASN A 298 7.78 26.58 44.85
N VAL A 299 8.83 25.74 44.88
CA VAL A 299 9.51 25.36 46.13
C VAL A 299 10.41 26.50 46.65
N HIS A 300 10.85 27.41 45.77
CA HIS A 300 11.71 28.52 46.14
C HIS A 300 10.97 29.78 46.62
N ILE A 301 9.64 29.78 46.57
CA ILE A 301 8.77 30.88 47.02
C ILE A 301 7.92 30.38 48.21
N GLN A 302 8.57 29.97 49.30
CA GLN A 302 7.94 29.99 50.63
C GLN A 302 8.76 30.92 51.54
N PRO A 303 8.23 32.09 51.92
CA PRO A 303 8.86 32.93 52.93
C PRO A 303 8.69 32.28 54.31
N GLY A 304 9.81 32.18 55.04
CA GLY A 304 9.89 31.54 56.35
C GLY A 304 8.94 32.15 57.39
N GLU A 305 8.34 31.25 58.16
CA GLU A 305 7.56 31.52 59.35
C GLU A 305 8.52 31.81 60.53
N PRO A 306 8.42 32.96 61.23
CA PRO A 306 9.19 33.20 62.44
C PRO A 306 8.55 32.48 63.64
N THR A 307 9.38 31.68 64.30
CA THR A 307 9.14 30.95 65.56
C THR A 307 8.53 31.81 66.68
N PRO A 308 7.63 31.26 67.53
CA PRO A 308 7.10 31.95 68.70
C PRO A 308 8.15 32.06 69.81
N ARG A 309 8.24 33.25 70.43
CA ARG A 309 8.93 33.44 71.72
C ARG A 309 7.96 33.16 72.86
N VAL A 310 8.24 32.15 73.68
CA VAL A 310 8.29 32.19 75.16
C VAL A 310 9.32 31.16 75.61
#